data_AF-A0A7Y4HTJ7-F1
#
_entry.id   AF-A0A7Y4HTJ7-F1
#
_cell.length_a   1.000
_cell.length_b   1.000
_cell.length_c   1.000
_cell.angle_alpha   90.00
_cell.angle_beta   90.00
_cell.angle_gamma   90.00
#
_symmetry.space_group_name_H-M   'P 1'
#
loop_
_entity.id
_entity.type
_entity.pdbx_description
1 polymer ?
#
loop_
_entity_poly.entity_id
_entity_poly.type
_entity_poly.pdbx_seq_one_letter_code
_entity_poly.pdbx_strand_id
1 'polypeptide(L)'
;MSEQPAESTESTEENTEETKAQEAKGTEEESTEEVFDAERAREKIRKANGEAKNLRERALAAEEKAKGAEGKDTRITTLEAENLRLRVGVKHGLPEALIKRLSGTTEEEILKDAEELMELFGPKKPPTNRPSEKLRGGGDPTSEPEERDLDKLAQGIFR
;
A
#
# COMPACT_ATOMS: atom_id res chain seq x y z
N MET A 1 -36.10 42.52 21.98
CA MET A 1 -36.55 41.61 20.90
C MET A 1 -36.27 40.21 21.40
N SER A 2 -37.34 39.51 21.74
CA SER A 2 -37.35 38.18 22.33
C SER A 2 -38.18 37.30 21.39
N GLU A 3 -37.57 36.26 20.82
CA GLU A 3 -38.23 35.20 20.04
C GLU A 3 -37.53 33.90 20.47
N GLN A 4 -38.10 33.16 21.42
CA GLN A 4 -39.01 32.02 21.28
C GLN A 4 -38.46 30.83 20.46
N PRO A 5 -38.35 29.62 21.06
CA PRO A 5 -37.96 28.39 20.38
C PRO A 5 -39.14 27.71 19.68
N ALA A 6 -38.88 27.09 18.53
CA ALA A 6 -39.85 26.36 17.73
C ALA A 6 -40.11 24.94 18.29
N GLU A 7 -41.40 24.64 18.40
CA GLU A 7 -42.00 23.33 18.64
C GLU A 7 -41.71 22.36 17.49
N SER A 8 -41.47 21.09 17.84
CA SER A 8 -41.82 19.95 17.00
C SER A 8 -42.22 18.81 17.92
N THR A 9 -43.53 18.69 18.06
CA THR A 9 -44.27 17.58 18.65
C THR A 9 -44.11 16.36 17.75
N GLU A 10 -43.58 15.26 18.27
CA GLU A 10 -43.91 13.95 17.73
C GLU A 10 -44.19 13.01 18.91
N SER A 11 -45.44 12.54 18.91
CA SER A 11 -46.13 11.90 20.01
C SER A 11 -45.66 10.45 20.17
N THR A 12 -45.09 10.16 21.33
CA THR A 12 -44.98 8.80 21.86
C THR A 12 -46.38 8.34 22.29
N GLU A 13 -47.09 7.64 21.42
CA GLU A 13 -48.28 6.88 21.80
C GLU A 13 -47.92 5.42 22.05
N GLU A 14 -48.30 5.01 23.25
CA GLU A 14 -48.23 3.69 23.82
C GLU A 14 -49.02 2.68 22.97
N ASN A 15 -48.45 1.50 22.72
CA ASN A 15 -49.27 0.30 22.56
C ASN A 15 -48.53 -0.90 23.16
N THR A 16 -48.71 -1.06 24.46
CA THR A 16 -48.31 -2.26 25.20
C THR A 16 -49.60 -3.03 25.50
N GLU A 17 -50.07 -3.81 24.53
CA GLU A 17 -51.14 -4.78 24.74
C GLU A 17 -50.59 -6.21 24.75
N GLU A 18 -50.80 -6.84 25.91
CA GLU A 18 -51.12 -8.25 26.09
C GLU A 18 -50.03 -9.30 25.79
N THR A 19 -49.17 -9.48 26.80
CA THR A 19 -48.63 -10.79 27.16
C THR A 19 -49.78 -11.78 27.40
N LYS A 20 -50.16 -12.50 26.35
CA LYS A 20 -51.01 -13.68 26.45
C LYS A 20 -50.16 -14.81 27.02
N ALA A 21 -50.32 -15.02 28.33
CA ALA A 21 -49.90 -16.23 29.02
C ALA A 21 -50.50 -17.44 28.28
N GLN A 22 -49.70 -18.11 27.46
CA GLN A 22 -50.04 -19.41 26.95
C GLN A 22 -49.82 -20.40 28.09
N GLU A 23 -50.94 -20.84 28.63
CA GLU A 23 -51.09 -21.95 29.55
C GLU A 23 -50.12 -23.08 29.19
N ALA A 24 -49.23 -23.39 30.12
CA ALA A 24 -48.54 -24.66 30.20
C ALA A 24 -49.60 -25.74 30.41
N LYS A 25 -50.25 -26.16 29.32
CA LYS A 25 -51.04 -27.37 29.29
C LYS A 25 -50.04 -28.51 29.29
N GLY A 26 -49.80 -29.06 30.49
CA GLY A 26 -49.03 -30.28 30.70
C GLY A 26 -49.47 -31.29 29.66
N THR A 27 -48.57 -31.62 28.74
CA THR A 27 -48.75 -32.78 27.90
C THR A 27 -48.52 -33.94 28.83
N GLU A 28 -49.65 -34.54 29.25
CA GLU A 28 -49.70 -35.80 29.96
C GLU A 28 -48.69 -36.75 29.32
N GLU A 29 -47.79 -37.29 30.13
CA GLU A 29 -46.93 -38.42 29.78
C GLU A 29 -47.82 -39.65 29.55
N GLU A 30 -48.56 -39.67 28.45
CA GLU A 30 -49.03 -40.91 27.87
C GLU A 30 -47.84 -41.56 27.19
N SER A 31 -47.23 -42.46 27.96
CA SER A 31 -46.36 -43.54 27.48
C SER A 31 -47.14 -44.43 26.50
N THR A 32 -47.43 -43.89 25.32
CA THR A 32 -47.64 -44.69 24.13
C THR A 32 -46.26 -45.13 23.71
N GLU A 33 -46.01 -46.43 23.73
CA GLU A 33 -44.84 -47.02 23.09
C GLU A 33 -44.84 -46.56 21.62
N GLU A 34 -44.14 -45.47 21.32
CA GLU A 34 -43.93 -45.00 19.96
C GLU A 34 -43.19 -46.12 19.23
N VAL A 35 -43.94 -46.96 18.52
CA VAL A 35 -43.39 -47.98 17.65
C VAL A 35 -42.43 -47.28 16.71
N PHE A 36 -41.14 -47.58 16.87
CA PHE A 36 -40.07 -46.97 16.09
C PHE A 36 -40.36 -47.11 14.59
N ASP A 37 -40.71 -45.99 13.95
CA ASP A 37 -40.96 -45.94 12.52
C ASP A 37 -39.62 -45.92 11.78
N ALA A 38 -39.13 -47.13 11.49
CA ALA A 38 -37.88 -47.35 10.80
C ALA A 38 -37.83 -46.70 9.41
N GLU A 39 -38.97 -46.51 8.74
CA GLU A 39 -39.04 -45.93 7.41
C GLU A 39 -38.84 -44.40 7.48
N ARG A 40 -39.57 -43.73 8.39
CA ARG A 40 -39.35 -42.30 8.66
C ARG A 40 -37.94 -42.00 9.16
N ALA A 41 -37.37 -42.87 10.00
CA ALA A 41 -35.99 -42.73 10.47
C ALA A 41 -34.99 -42.80 9.30
N ARG A 42 -35.17 -43.76 8.40
CA ARG A 42 -34.32 -43.90 7.19
C ARG A 42 -34.46 -42.72 6.24
N GLU A 43 -35.67 -42.19 6.07
CA GLU A 43 -35.90 -41.02 5.23
C GLU A 43 -35.23 -39.76 5.80
N LYS A 44 -35.35 -39.53 7.12
CA LYS A 44 -34.65 -38.44 7.82
C LYS A 44 -33.14 -38.57 7.70
N ILE A 45 -32.59 -39.76 7.88
CA ILE A 45 -31.15 -40.03 7.70
C ILE A 45 -30.73 -39.76 6.26
N ARG A 46 -31.51 -40.21 5.27
CA ARG A 46 -31.22 -39.96 3.85
C ARG A 46 -31.22 -38.47 3.54
N LYS A 47 -32.19 -37.72 4.05
CA LYS A 47 -32.28 -36.27 3.87
C LYS A 47 -31.11 -35.54 4.52
N ALA A 48 -30.81 -35.86 5.78
CA ALA A 48 -29.68 -35.28 6.51
C ALA A 48 -28.34 -35.58 5.83
N ASN A 49 -28.15 -36.80 5.31
CA ASN A 49 -26.95 -37.17 4.56
C ASN A 49 -26.86 -36.42 3.22
N GLY A 50 -27.99 -36.22 2.53
CA GLY A 50 -28.04 -35.43 1.29
C GLY A 50 -27.69 -33.96 1.53
N GLU A 51 -28.24 -33.37 2.60
CA GLU A 51 -27.92 -32.01 3.02
C GLU A 51 -26.44 -31.88 3.41
N ALA A 52 -25.91 -32.83 4.20
CA ALA A 52 -24.51 -32.85 4.58
C ALA A 52 -23.57 -32.96 3.37
N LYS A 53 -23.92 -33.77 2.37
CA LYS A 53 -23.15 -33.87 1.11
C LYS A 53 -23.16 -32.54 0.36
N ASN A 54 -24.34 -31.94 0.18
CA ASN A 54 -24.48 -30.66 -0.52
C ASN A 54 -23.71 -29.53 0.19
N LEU A 55 -23.73 -29.51 1.53
CA LEU A 55 -22.96 -28.54 2.32
C LEU A 55 -21.45 -28.73 2.14
N ARG A 56 -20.96 -29.97 2.12
CA ARG A 56 -19.54 -30.26 1.86
C ARG A 56 -19.12 -29.83 0.45
N GLU A 57 -19.94 -30.12 -0.57
CA GLU A 57 -19.64 -29.71 -1.94
C GLU A 57 -19.60 -28.17 -2.08
N ARG A 58 -20.53 -27.45 -1.42
CA ARG A 58 -20.51 -25.99 -1.38
C ARG A 58 -19.30 -25.43 -0.64
N ALA A 59 -18.91 -26.05 0.47
CA ALA A 59 -17.73 -25.64 1.24
C ALA A 59 -16.46 -25.80 0.39
N LEU A 60 -16.29 -26.95 -0.26
CA LEU A 60 -15.16 -27.20 -1.17
C LEU A 60 -15.13 -26.19 -2.32
N ALA A 61 -16.28 -25.94 -2.97
CA ALA A 61 -16.36 -24.96 -4.05
C ALA A 61 -16.09 -23.51 -3.58
N ALA A 62 -16.46 -23.17 -2.35
CA ALA A 62 -16.15 -21.88 -1.75
C ALA A 62 -14.66 -21.74 -1.43
N GLU A 63 -14.04 -22.78 -0.88
CA GLU A 63 -12.60 -22.82 -0.62
C GLU A 63 -11.77 -22.70 -1.90
N GLU A 64 -12.14 -23.41 -2.97
CA GLU A 64 -11.46 -23.29 -4.26
C GLU A 64 -11.56 -21.87 -4.84
N LYS A 65 -12.73 -21.24 -4.74
CA LYS A 65 -12.92 -19.85 -5.16
C LYS A 65 -12.10 -18.87 -4.32
N ALA A 66 -12.02 -19.09 -3.01
CA ALA A 66 -11.21 -18.25 -2.11
C ALA A 66 -9.72 -18.35 -2.44
N LYS A 67 -9.18 -19.56 -2.63
CA LYS A 67 -7.79 -19.77 -3.09
C LYS A 67 -7.53 -19.10 -4.43
N GLY A 68 -8.49 -19.17 -5.34
CA GLY A 68 -8.43 -18.48 -6.63
C GLY A 68 -8.52 -16.95 -6.55
N ALA A 69 -9.09 -16.39 -5.48
CA ALA A 69 -9.16 -14.95 -5.24
C ALA A 69 -7.83 -14.41 -4.72
N GLU A 70 -7.21 -15.05 -3.72
CA GLU A 70 -5.90 -14.66 -3.19
C GLU A 70 -4.81 -14.60 -4.28
N GLY A 71 -4.80 -15.58 -5.18
CA GLY A 71 -3.89 -15.61 -6.33
C GLY A 71 -4.13 -14.50 -7.35
N LYS A 72 -5.34 -13.93 -7.41
CA LYS A 72 -5.66 -12.78 -8.27
C LYS A 72 -5.27 -11.47 -7.60
N ASP A 73 -5.52 -11.33 -6.31
CA ASP A 73 -5.19 -10.11 -5.56
C ASP A 73 -3.67 -9.85 -5.55
N THR A 74 -2.87 -10.91 -5.37
CA THR A 74 -1.42 -10.83 -5.51
C THR A 74 -0.99 -10.40 -6.92
N ARG A 75 -1.62 -10.94 -7.98
CA ARG A 75 -1.32 -10.52 -9.36
C ARG A 75 -1.73 -9.07 -9.62
N ILE A 76 -2.90 -8.65 -9.15
CA ILE A 76 -3.40 -7.28 -9.30
C ILE A 76 -2.43 -6.30 -8.66
N THR A 77 -2.06 -6.54 -7.39
CA THR A 77 -1.11 -5.68 -6.67
C THR A 77 0.27 -5.63 -7.35
N THR A 78 0.77 -6.75 -7.90
CA THR A 78 2.02 -6.74 -8.68
C THR A 78 1.90 -5.92 -9.96
N LEU A 79 0.81 -6.08 -10.71
CA LEU A 79 0.58 -5.37 -11.97
C LEU A 79 0.33 -3.88 -11.77
N GLU A 80 -0.32 -3.49 -10.67
CA GLU A 80 -0.50 -2.10 -10.27
C GLU A 80 0.84 -1.45 -9.95
N ALA A 81 1.69 -2.11 -9.15
CA ALA A 81 3.04 -1.63 -8.85
C ALA A 81 3.90 -1.49 -10.12
N GLU A 82 3.86 -2.47 -11.02
CA GLU A 82 4.56 -2.39 -12.31
C GLU A 82 4.03 -1.24 -13.17
N ASN A 83 2.71 -1.03 -13.23
CA ASN A 83 2.12 0.09 -13.95
C ASN A 83 2.57 1.44 -13.39
N LEU A 84 2.63 1.59 -12.07
CA LEU A 84 3.10 2.82 -11.42
C LEU A 84 4.56 3.10 -11.79
N ARG A 85 5.44 2.09 -11.70
CA ARG A 85 6.84 2.21 -12.11
C ARG A 85 6.97 2.60 -13.58
N LEU A 86 6.19 1.98 -14.46
CA LEU A 86 6.16 2.30 -15.89
C LEU A 86 5.69 3.74 -16.15
N ARG A 87 4.61 4.18 -15.50
CA ARG A 87 4.10 5.55 -15.66
C ARG A 87 5.11 6.59 -15.20
N VAL A 88 5.71 6.40 -14.03
CA VAL A 88 6.73 7.32 -13.51
C VAL A 88 7.97 7.28 -14.39
N GLY A 89 8.51 6.10 -14.66
CA GLY A 89 9.72 5.94 -15.47
C GLY A 89 9.62 6.59 -16.86
N VAL A 90 8.49 6.40 -17.55
CA VAL A 90 8.25 7.03 -18.87
C VAL A 90 8.13 8.55 -18.74
N LYS A 91 7.42 9.08 -17.72
CA LYS A 91 7.31 10.53 -17.48
C LYS A 91 8.68 11.19 -17.27
N HIS A 92 9.60 10.49 -16.59
CA HIS A 92 10.94 10.99 -16.29
C HIS A 92 11.99 10.65 -17.35
N GLY A 93 11.60 9.98 -18.44
CA GLY A 93 12.48 9.64 -19.56
C GLY A 93 13.49 8.54 -19.24
N LEU A 94 13.21 7.69 -18.24
CA LEU A 94 14.06 6.55 -17.91
C LEU A 94 13.91 5.45 -18.97
N PRO A 95 15.00 4.82 -19.43
CA PRO A 95 14.94 3.65 -20.30
C PRO A 95 14.30 2.46 -19.57
N GLU A 96 13.59 1.59 -20.30
CA GLU A 96 12.81 0.47 -19.75
C GLU A 96 13.64 -0.44 -18.82
N ALA A 97 14.93 -0.62 -19.13
CA ALA A 97 15.86 -1.40 -18.30
C ALA A 97 16.06 -0.82 -16.89
N LEU A 98 15.96 0.50 -16.73
CA LEU A 98 16.02 1.18 -15.43
C LEU A 98 14.67 1.23 -14.75
N ILE A 99 13.57 1.33 -15.50
CA ILE A 99 12.21 1.35 -14.94
C ILE A 99 11.93 0.09 -14.11
N LYS A 100 12.37 -1.08 -14.58
CA LYS A 100 12.22 -2.36 -13.85
C LYS A 100 12.98 -2.39 -12.53
N ARG A 101 13.95 -1.50 -12.33
CA ARG A 101 14.76 -1.38 -11.11
C ARG A 101 14.23 -0.34 -10.13
N LEU A 102 13.24 0.46 -10.53
CA LEU A 102 12.62 1.41 -9.63
C LEU A 102 12.01 0.69 -8.43
N SER A 103 12.34 1.21 -7.26
CA SER A 103 11.90 0.74 -5.96
C SER A 103 10.75 1.61 -5.45
N GLY A 104 9.92 1.02 -4.58
CA GLY A 104 8.75 1.68 -4.01
C GLY A 104 7.43 0.98 -4.32
N THR A 105 6.45 1.34 -3.50
CA THR A 105 5.06 0.87 -3.57
C THR A 105 4.07 2.03 -3.80
N THR A 106 4.51 3.26 -3.52
CA THR A 106 3.73 4.48 -3.73
C THR A 106 4.30 5.31 -4.88
N GLU A 107 3.49 6.19 -5.48
CA GLU A 107 3.96 7.08 -6.55
C GLU A 107 5.08 7.99 -6.08
N GLU A 108 5.01 8.52 -4.84
CA GLU A 108 6.03 9.40 -4.26
C GLU A 108 7.39 8.72 -4.07
N GLU A 109 7.40 7.47 -3.60
CA GLU A 109 8.63 6.68 -3.45
C GLU A 109 9.29 6.43 -4.81
N ILE A 110 8.48 6.02 -5.79
CA ILE A 110 8.96 5.73 -7.15
C ILE A 110 9.48 7.01 -7.82
N LEU A 111 8.84 8.16 -7.57
CA LEU A 111 9.28 9.46 -8.07
C LEU A 111 10.64 9.85 -7.51
N LYS A 112 10.84 9.75 -6.19
CA LYS A 112 12.12 10.06 -5.56
C LYS A 112 13.24 9.16 -6.08
N ASP A 113 12.99 7.86 -6.18
CA ASP A 113 13.97 6.92 -6.71
C ASP A 113 14.30 7.20 -8.19
N ALA A 114 13.29 7.57 -9.00
CA ALA A 114 13.50 7.98 -10.38
C ALA A 114 14.36 9.26 -10.49
N GLU A 115 14.14 10.24 -9.62
CA GLU A 115 14.92 11.47 -9.55
C GLU A 115 16.37 11.19 -9.10
N GLU A 116 16.57 10.38 -8.06
CA GLU A 116 17.88 9.97 -7.57
C GLU A 116 18.68 9.24 -8.66
N LEU A 117 18.05 8.31 -9.39
CA LEU A 117 18.68 7.64 -10.51
C LEU A 117 19.08 8.63 -11.61
N MET A 118 18.20 9.57 -11.96
CA MET A 118 18.52 10.59 -12.98
C MET A 118 19.66 11.51 -12.55
N GLU A 119 19.78 11.86 -11.27
CA GLU A 119 20.90 12.64 -10.74
C GLU A 119 22.23 11.87 -10.83
N LEU A 120 22.19 10.55 -10.60
CA LEU A 120 23.37 9.70 -10.70
C LEU A 120 23.90 9.58 -12.13
N PHE A 121 22.99 9.44 -13.10
CA PHE A 121 23.29 9.25 -14.53
C PHE A 121 23.30 10.54 -15.35
N GLY A 122 22.95 11.67 -14.75
CA GLY A 122 23.03 13.00 -15.36
C GLY A 122 24.46 13.33 -15.81
N PRO A 123 24.63 14.31 -16.73
CA PRO A 123 25.93 14.65 -17.29
C PRO A 123 26.86 15.24 -16.20
N LYS A 124 27.67 14.37 -15.60
CA LYS A 124 28.77 14.77 -14.72
C LYS A 124 29.94 15.16 -15.62
N LYS A 125 30.39 16.42 -15.52
CA LYS A 125 31.62 16.85 -16.17
C LYS A 125 32.74 15.91 -15.71
N PRO A 126 33.44 15.21 -16.61
CA PRO A 126 34.53 14.35 -16.20
C PRO A 126 35.57 15.20 -15.44
N PRO A 127 36.21 14.66 -14.40
CA PRO A 127 37.31 15.36 -13.75
C PRO A 127 38.36 15.68 -14.81
N THR A 128 38.63 16.98 -15.00
CA THR A 128 39.64 17.42 -15.95
C THR A 128 41.02 17.10 -15.39
N ASN A 129 41.76 16.22 -16.07
CA ASN A 129 43.18 15.99 -15.81
C ASN A 129 44.07 17.15 -16.31
N ARG A 130 43.49 18.19 -16.91
CA ARG A 130 44.25 19.35 -17.36
C ARG A 130 44.75 20.12 -16.14
N PRO A 131 46.07 20.27 -15.96
CA PRO A 131 46.62 21.13 -14.92
C PRO A 131 46.01 22.52 -15.04
N SER A 132 45.59 23.12 -13.93
CA SER A 132 45.19 24.53 -13.94
C SER A 132 46.42 25.37 -14.27
N GLU A 133 46.42 26.00 -15.43
CA GLU A 133 47.44 26.98 -15.81
C GLU A 133 47.25 28.22 -14.94
N LYS A 134 47.81 28.19 -13.71
CA LYS A 134 48.01 29.38 -12.88
C LYS A 134 49.21 30.16 -13.42
N LEU A 135 49.13 30.56 -14.68
CA LEU A 135 50.12 31.44 -15.28
C LEU A 135 50.02 32.78 -14.55
N ARG A 136 51.06 33.11 -13.79
CA ARG A 136 51.26 34.47 -13.28
C ARG A 136 51.42 35.33 -14.53
N GLY A 137 50.41 36.12 -14.86
CA GLY A 137 50.45 37.02 -16.02
C GLY A 137 51.77 37.78 -16.00
N GLY A 138 52.48 37.80 -17.14
CA GLY A 138 53.73 38.52 -17.26
C GLY A 138 53.55 39.94 -16.72
N GLY A 139 54.45 40.36 -15.85
CA GLY A 139 54.40 41.70 -15.26
C GLY A 139 54.28 42.76 -16.35
N ASP A 140 53.54 43.82 -16.05
CA ASP A 140 53.35 44.93 -16.97
C ASP A 140 54.72 45.45 -17.44
N PRO A 141 55.03 45.43 -18.74
CA PRO A 141 56.34 45.88 -19.25
C PRO A 141 56.59 47.38 -19.05
N THR A 142 55.56 48.13 -18.64
CA THR A 142 55.68 49.55 -18.28
C THR A 142 55.90 49.79 -16.79
N SER A 143 55.78 48.73 -15.97
CA SER A 143 56.12 48.80 -14.55
C SER A 143 57.63 48.62 -14.34
N GLU A 144 58.26 49.55 -13.63
CA GLU A 144 59.65 49.39 -13.21
C GLU A 144 59.77 48.15 -12.32
N PRO A 145 60.77 47.29 -12.54
CA PRO A 145 60.92 46.09 -11.74
C PRO A 145 61.16 46.49 -10.28
N GLU A 146 60.31 46.01 -9.37
CA GLU A 146 60.58 46.09 -7.94
C GLU A 146 61.92 45.42 -7.65
N GLU A 147 62.92 46.21 -7.23
CA GLU A 147 64.21 45.70 -6.79
C GLU A 147 63.99 44.78 -5.60
N ARG A 148 64.15 43.47 -5.84
CA ARG A 148 64.03 42.48 -4.78
C ARG A 148 65.25 42.56 -3.88
N ASP A 149 65.05 43.00 -2.65
CA ASP A 149 66.07 42.93 -1.57
C ASP A 149 66.61 41.50 -1.44
N LEU A 150 67.83 41.27 -1.94
CA LEU A 150 68.47 39.96 -1.96
C LEU A 150 68.71 39.42 -0.54
N ASP A 151 68.96 40.30 0.41
CA ASP A 151 69.19 39.94 1.81
C ASP A 151 67.94 39.36 2.47
N LYS A 152 66.76 39.90 2.17
CA LYS A 152 65.48 39.37 2.66
C LYS A 152 65.15 38.02 2.01
N LEU A 153 65.48 37.87 0.73
CA LEU A 153 65.31 36.59 0.03
C LEU A 153 66.21 35.50 0.62
N ALA A 154 67.46 35.83 0.92
CA ALA A 154 68.41 34.91 1.56
C ALA A 154 67.92 34.45 2.94
N GLN A 155 67.39 35.37 3.75
CA GLN A 155 66.82 35.03 5.07
C GLN A 155 65.62 34.09 5.01
N GLY A 156 64.83 34.11 3.93
CA GLY A 156 63.69 33.22 3.74
C GLY A 156 64.04 31.79 3.29
N ILE A 157 65.20 31.60 2.68
CA ILE A 157 65.64 30.29 2.14
C ILE A 157 66.43 29.49 3.19
N PHE A 158 67.18 30.16 4.07
CA PHE A 158 68.06 29.52 5.05
C PHE A 158 67.46 29.43 6.47
N ARG A 159 66.13 29.42 6.60
CA ARG A 159 65.42 29.25 7.88
C ARG A 159 64.83 27.86 8.04
#